data_AF-A0A2G6TAE9-F1
#
_entry.id   AF-A0A2G6TAE9-F1
#
_cell.length_a   1.000
_cell.length_b   1.000
_cell.length_c   1.000
_cell.angle_alpha   90.00
_cell.angle_beta   90.00
_cell.angle_gamma   90.00
#
_symmetry.space_group_name_H-M   'P 1'
#
loop_
_entity.id
_entity.type
_entity.pdbx_description
1 polymer ?
#
loop_
_entity_poly.entity_id
_entity_poly.type
_entity_poly.pdbx_seq_one_letter_code
_entity_poly.pdbx_strand_id
1 'polypeptide(L)'
;MKSLRLLFIALFFVSTHSYSQVQVDKITYNGRDHYITTTIGYPVPGTFVITGQKEPTTVLNPDGTGVIQSDDLSKKKINWGIECTEEGIPVFKEGFNSASYTFWYRNNDSDDWIYSQFSIHFAKKKMFLMGERVKEYVDYNVQ
;
A
#
# COMPACT_ATOMS: atom_id res chain seq x y z
N MET A 1 17.96 50.41 7.37
CA MET A 1 18.16 49.56 6.17
C MET A 1 18.97 48.26 6.41
N LYS A 2 19.49 48.00 7.63
CA LYS A 2 20.25 46.76 7.92
C LYS A 2 19.35 45.61 8.42
N SER A 3 18.29 45.92 9.16
CA SER A 3 17.30 44.94 9.64
C SER A 3 16.45 44.33 8.53
N LEU A 4 16.18 45.10 7.46
CA LEU A 4 15.39 44.62 6.32
C LEU A 4 16.13 43.52 5.53
N ARG A 5 17.48 43.57 5.47
CA ARG A 5 18.30 42.57 4.78
C ARG A 5 18.35 41.23 5.51
N LEU A 6 18.25 41.23 6.84
CA LEU A 6 18.19 40.01 7.65
C LEU A 6 16.86 39.25 7.46
N LEU A 7 15.78 39.97 7.18
CA LEU A 7 14.45 39.38 7.00
C LEU A 7 14.33 38.59 5.68
N PHE A 8 15.07 38.99 4.65
CA PHE A 8 15.13 38.26 3.38
C PHE A 8 15.97 36.97 3.44
N ILE A 9 16.99 36.90 4.31
CA ILE A 9 17.82 35.70 4.47
C ILE A 9 17.08 34.62 5.26
N ALA A 10 16.21 34.99 6.21
CA ALA A 10 15.37 34.05 6.94
C ALA A 10 14.28 33.40 6.07
N LEU A 11 13.82 34.08 5.01
CA LEU A 11 12.74 33.59 4.14
C LEU A 11 13.13 32.39 3.25
N PHE A 12 14.43 32.14 3.06
CA PHE A 12 14.93 31.07 2.17
C PHE A 12 15.02 29.68 2.81
N PHE A 13 14.67 29.52 4.10
CA PHE A 13 14.76 28.24 4.81
C PHE A 13 13.43 27.50 5.00
N VAL A 14 12.37 27.94 4.32
CA VAL A 14 11.09 27.21 4.32
C VAL A 14 10.94 26.43 3.01
N SER A 15 11.91 25.58 2.70
CA SER A 15 11.65 24.45 1.80
C SER A 15 10.84 23.43 2.61
N THR A 16 9.53 23.69 2.74
CA THR A 16 8.62 22.63 3.16
C THR A 16 8.69 21.55 2.09
N HIS A 17 9.31 20.41 2.42
CA HIS A 17 9.16 19.22 1.61
C HIS A 17 7.67 18.88 1.59
N SER A 18 7.00 19.23 0.49
CA SER A 18 5.62 18.84 0.27
C SER A 18 5.60 17.34 0.03
N TYR A 19 5.37 16.55 1.09
CA TYR A 19 5.16 15.10 1.03
C TYR A 19 3.81 14.70 0.38
N SER A 20 3.27 15.55 -0.50
CA SER A 20 1.93 15.35 -1.09
C SER A 20 1.95 14.54 -2.39
N GLN A 21 3.11 14.10 -2.87
CA GLN A 21 3.17 13.24 -4.04
C GLN A 21 3.03 11.79 -3.61
N VAL A 22 1.95 11.14 -4.06
CA VAL A 22 1.74 9.71 -3.91
C VAL A 22 2.91 9.00 -4.60
N GLN A 23 3.62 8.13 -3.88
CA GLN A 23 4.66 7.30 -4.49
C GLN A 23 4.00 6.34 -5.48
N VAL A 24 4.48 6.37 -6.72
CA VAL A 24 4.05 5.50 -7.81
C VAL A 24 5.27 4.81 -8.39
N ASP A 25 5.25 3.49 -8.36
CA ASP A 25 6.30 2.65 -8.91
C ASP A 25 5.80 1.96 -10.17
N LYS A 26 6.59 2.00 -11.24
CA LYS A 26 6.30 1.31 -12.49
C LYS A 26 6.80 -0.13 -12.40
N ILE A 27 5.96 -1.09 -12.77
CA ILE A 27 6.32 -2.51 -12.90
C ILE A 27 6.02 -3.01 -14.31
N THR A 28 6.70 -4.05 -14.74
CA THR A 28 6.43 -4.71 -16.01
C THR A 28 5.93 -6.12 -15.76
N TYR A 29 4.78 -6.46 -16.32
CA TYR A 29 4.17 -7.78 -16.23
C TYR A 29 3.65 -8.21 -17.60
N ASN A 30 4.05 -9.40 -18.07
CA ASN A 30 3.67 -9.93 -19.39
C ASN A 30 3.88 -8.92 -20.55
N GLY A 31 4.99 -8.19 -20.51
CA GLY A 31 5.35 -7.20 -21.53
C GLY A 31 4.49 -5.92 -21.53
N ARG A 32 3.68 -5.71 -20.49
CA ARG A 32 2.90 -4.49 -20.28
C ARG A 32 3.35 -3.77 -19.04
N ASP A 33 3.29 -2.46 -19.11
CA ASP A 33 3.57 -1.60 -17.98
C ASP A 33 2.33 -1.46 -17.10
N HIS A 34 2.58 -1.54 -15.80
CA HIS A 34 1.61 -1.34 -14.73
C HIS A 34 2.20 -0.36 -13.72
N TYR A 35 1.33 0.28 -12.94
CA TYR A 35 1.73 1.24 -11.92
C TYR A 35 1.16 0.81 -10.59
N ILE A 36 1.98 0.87 -9.55
CA ILE A 36 1.60 0.45 -8.21
C ILE A 36 1.87 1.54 -7.18
N THR A 37 1.04 1.58 -6.15
CA THR A 37 1.22 2.45 -4.98
C THR A 37 0.85 1.73 -3.69
N THR A 38 1.42 2.16 -2.57
CA THR A 38 1.04 1.69 -1.23
C THR A 38 -0.06 2.54 -0.59
N THR A 39 -0.42 3.67 -1.21
CA THR A 39 -1.34 4.67 -0.65
C THR A 39 -2.65 4.70 -1.42
N ILE A 40 -3.73 4.23 -0.79
CA ILE A 40 -5.07 4.14 -1.43
C ILE A 40 -6.18 4.84 -0.64
N GLY A 41 -5.84 5.71 0.31
CA GLY A 41 -6.81 6.37 1.20
C GLY A 41 -7.34 5.49 2.34
N TYR A 42 -6.83 4.26 2.47
CA TYR A 42 -7.15 3.32 3.55
C TYR A 42 -5.87 2.78 4.19
N PRO A 43 -5.89 2.38 5.48
CA PRO A 43 -4.69 1.91 6.19
C PRO A 43 -4.35 0.46 5.80
N VAL A 44 -3.87 0.23 4.58
CA VAL A 44 -3.47 -1.11 4.08
C VAL A 44 -2.34 -1.72 4.91
N PRO A 45 -1.21 -1.02 5.18
CA PRO A 45 -0.05 -1.60 5.86
C PRO A 45 -0.38 -2.19 7.24
N GLY A 46 0.10 -3.39 7.53
CA GLY A 46 -0.14 -4.10 8.78
C GLY A 46 -0.04 -5.61 8.63
N THR A 47 -0.48 -6.33 9.66
CA THR A 47 -0.45 -7.79 9.70
C THR A 47 -1.81 -8.36 9.30
N PHE A 48 -1.81 -9.23 8.29
CA PHE A 48 -2.95 -10.03 7.86
C PHE A 48 -2.76 -11.47 8.33
N VAL A 49 -3.83 -12.09 8.83
CA VAL A 49 -3.82 -13.45 9.38
C VAL A 49 -4.99 -14.26 8.82
N ILE A 50 -4.83 -15.57 8.67
CA ILE A 50 -5.95 -16.43 8.29
C ILE A 50 -6.99 -16.43 9.41
N THR A 51 -8.27 -16.34 9.06
CA THR A 51 -9.36 -16.29 10.06
C THR A 51 -9.30 -17.50 11.00
N GLY A 52 -9.27 -17.25 12.31
CA GLY A 52 -9.21 -18.31 13.33
C GLY A 52 -7.81 -18.86 13.59
N GLN A 53 -6.77 -18.33 12.95
CA GLN A 53 -5.39 -18.76 13.11
C GLN A 53 -4.49 -17.61 13.61
N LYS A 54 -3.34 -17.96 14.21
CA LYS A 54 -2.27 -17.00 14.56
C LYS A 54 -1.19 -16.90 13.48
N GLU A 55 -0.97 -17.99 12.75
CA GLU A 55 -0.04 -18.13 11.63
C GLU A 55 -0.70 -19.07 10.60
N PRO A 56 -0.35 -18.97 9.31
CA PRO A 56 0.63 -18.06 8.72
C PRO A 56 0.17 -16.60 8.67
N THR A 57 1.14 -15.69 8.69
CA THR A 57 0.91 -14.24 8.65
C THR A 57 1.46 -13.60 7.37
N THR A 58 0.92 -12.43 7.02
CA THR A 58 1.51 -11.57 6.00
C THR A 58 1.60 -10.15 6.54
N VAL A 59 2.82 -9.61 6.56
CA VAL A 59 3.11 -8.26 7.04
C VAL A 59 3.39 -7.37 5.85
N LEU A 60 2.63 -6.29 5.72
CA LEU A 60 2.82 -5.25 4.71
C LEU A 60 3.32 -3.97 5.38
N ASN A 61 4.51 -3.50 5.02
CA ASN A 61 5.07 -2.25 5.52
C ASN A 61 4.68 -1.06 4.61
N PRO A 62 4.56 0.18 5.14
CA PRO A 62 4.14 1.34 4.35
C PRO A 62 5.05 1.71 3.16
N ASP A 63 6.32 1.30 3.22
CA ASP A 63 7.35 1.55 2.20
C ASP A 63 7.31 0.58 1.01
N GLY A 64 6.29 -0.27 0.93
CA GLY A 64 6.15 -1.26 -0.15
C GLY A 64 6.98 -2.51 0.07
N THR A 65 7.60 -2.68 1.24
CA THR A 65 8.22 -3.95 1.65
C THR A 65 7.27 -4.79 2.50
N GLY A 66 7.55 -6.08 2.65
CA GLY A 66 6.74 -6.96 3.48
C GLY A 66 7.36 -8.33 3.68
N VAL A 67 6.61 -9.20 4.38
CA VAL A 67 6.93 -10.60 4.59
C VAL A 67 5.67 -11.45 4.43
N ILE A 68 5.70 -12.45 3.56
CA ILE A 68 4.67 -13.50 3.48
C ILE A 68 5.20 -14.76 4.16
N GLN A 69 4.38 -15.35 5.02
CA GLN A 69 4.61 -16.67 5.60
C GLN A 69 3.76 -17.70 4.86
N SER A 70 4.38 -18.83 4.52
CA SER A 70 3.70 -20.00 3.94
C SER A 70 3.17 -20.91 5.05
N ASP A 71 2.36 -21.92 4.69
CA ASP A 71 1.76 -22.85 5.65
C ASP A 71 2.79 -23.69 6.45
N ASP A 72 3.97 -23.93 5.87
CA ASP A 72 5.11 -24.56 6.54
C ASP A 72 5.89 -23.59 7.47
N LEU A 73 5.36 -22.38 7.67
CA LEU A 73 5.92 -21.29 8.46
C LEU A 73 7.20 -20.65 7.89
N SER A 74 7.65 -21.06 6.71
CA SER A 74 8.73 -20.40 5.98
C SER A 74 8.33 -18.96 5.65
N LYS A 75 9.30 -18.04 5.73
CA LYS A 75 9.08 -16.60 5.51
C LYS A 75 9.84 -16.14 4.29
N LYS A 76 9.16 -15.38 3.42
CA LYS A 76 9.76 -14.73 2.26
C LYS A 76 9.55 -13.23 2.35
N LYS A 77 10.63 -12.47 2.13
CA LYS A 77 10.55 -11.01 1.98
C LYS A 77 9.94 -10.69 0.62
N ILE A 78 9.06 -9.71 0.60
CA ILE A 78 8.38 -9.27 -0.60
C ILE A 78 8.48 -7.77 -0.80
N ASN A 79 8.38 -7.34 -2.06
CA ASN A 79 7.90 -6.02 -2.43
C ASN A 79 6.43 -6.13 -2.82
N TRP A 80 5.64 -5.09 -2.54
CA TRP A 80 4.21 -5.07 -2.84
C TRP A 80 3.70 -3.68 -3.21
N GLY A 81 2.54 -3.66 -3.86
CA GLY A 81 1.76 -2.45 -4.11
C GLY A 81 0.36 -2.77 -4.61
N ILE A 82 -0.50 -1.76 -4.66
CA ILE A 82 -1.85 -1.82 -5.23
C ILE A 82 -1.83 -1.14 -6.59
N GLU A 83 -2.47 -1.74 -7.59
CA GLU A 83 -2.60 -1.15 -8.93
C GLU A 83 -3.20 0.26 -8.87
N CYS A 84 -2.57 1.18 -9.59
CA CYS A 84 -3.00 2.55 -9.76
C CYS A 84 -2.78 3.04 -11.20
N THR A 85 -3.22 4.26 -11.49
CA THR A 85 -2.82 4.98 -12.71
C THR A 85 -1.40 5.52 -12.58
N GLU A 86 -0.84 6.05 -13.67
CA GLU A 86 0.47 6.71 -13.66
C GLU A 86 0.53 7.91 -12.69
N GLU A 87 -0.60 8.56 -12.43
CA GLU A 87 -0.75 9.65 -11.46
C GLU A 87 -0.96 9.17 -10.02
N GLY A 88 -0.99 7.85 -9.79
CA GLY A 88 -1.15 7.26 -8.46
C GLY A 88 -2.59 7.14 -7.98
N ILE A 89 -3.58 7.25 -8.88
CA ILE A 89 -4.98 7.07 -8.54
C ILE A 89 -5.29 5.57 -8.45
N PRO A 90 -5.73 5.02 -7.29
CA PRO A 90 -5.96 3.58 -7.15
C PRO A 90 -7.01 3.05 -8.13
N VAL A 91 -6.72 1.94 -8.78
CA VAL A 91 -7.66 1.26 -9.68
C VAL A 91 -8.41 0.18 -8.90
N PHE A 92 -9.74 0.29 -8.83
CA PHE A 92 -10.58 -0.66 -8.10
C PHE A 92 -11.91 -0.92 -8.79
N LYS A 93 -12.52 -2.05 -8.43
CA LYS A 93 -13.90 -2.40 -8.76
C LYS A 93 -14.77 -2.14 -7.54
N GLU A 94 -15.79 -1.31 -7.73
CA GLU A 94 -16.79 -1.03 -6.71
C GLU A 94 -17.76 -2.20 -6.56
N GLY A 95 -18.18 -2.47 -5.33
CA GLY A 95 -19.29 -3.36 -4.98
C GLY A 95 -20.15 -2.72 -3.90
N PHE A 96 -21.33 -3.30 -3.65
CA PHE A 96 -22.38 -2.70 -2.79
C PHE A 96 -21.90 -2.22 -1.40
N ASN A 97 -20.90 -2.87 -0.81
CA ASN A 97 -20.26 -2.45 0.45
C ASN A 97 -18.79 -2.88 0.49
N SER A 98 -18.13 -2.76 -0.66
CA SER A 98 -16.75 -3.21 -0.79
C SER A 98 -16.04 -2.54 -1.96
N ALA A 99 -14.72 -2.44 -1.86
CA ALA A 99 -13.86 -2.12 -2.99
C ALA A 99 -12.86 -3.27 -3.19
N SER A 100 -12.64 -3.68 -4.43
CA SER A 100 -11.66 -4.71 -4.79
C SER A 100 -10.56 -4.13 -5.67
N TYR A 101 -9.31 -4.39 -5.29
CA TYR A 101 -8.11 -3.90 -5.92
C TYR A 101 -7.26 -5.06 -6.43
N THR A 102 -6.43 -4.78 -7.43
CA THR A 102 -5.34 -5.68 -7.81
C THR A 102 -4.17 -5.44 -6.87
N PHE A 103 -3.74 -6.48 -6.16
CA PHE A 103 -2.56 -6.46 -5.30
C PHE A 103 -1.41 -7.15 -6.02
N TRP A 104 -0.33 -6.41 -6.22
CA TRP A 104 0.91 -6.90 -6.79
C TRP A 104 1.92 -7.20 -5.70
N TYR A 105 2.66 -8.28 -5.87
CA TYR A 105 3.81 -8.58 -5.05
C TYR A 105 4.84 -9.41 -5.80
N ARG A 106 6.08 -9.36 -5.33
CA ARG A 106 7.15 -10.26 -5.76
C ARG A 106 8.02 -10.61 -4.57
N ASN A 107 8.64 -11.79 -4.61
CA ASN A 107 9.69 -12.13 -3.63
C ASN A 107 10.95 -11.33 -3.95
N ASN A 108 11.71 -10.90 -2.95
CA ASN A 108 12.94 -10.14 -3.18
C ASN A 108 14.02 -10.95 -3.94
N ASP A 109 13.90 -12.28 -3.95
CA ASP A 109 14.81 -13.19 -4.65
C ASP A 109 14.35 -13.47 -6.10
N SER A 110 13.33 -12.75 -6.59
CA SER A 110 12.71 -12.94 -7.91
C SER A 110 12.34 -11.60 -8.53
N ASP A 111 12.56 -11.45 -9.84
CA ASP A 111 12.11 -10.27 -10.57
C ASP A 111 10.64 -10.36 -11.03
N ASP A 112 10.08 -11.57 -11.01
CA ASP A 112 8.71 -11.83 -11.47
C ASP A 112 7.65 -11.29 -10.50
N TRP A 113 6.82 -10.38 -11.01
CA TRP A 113 5.63 -9.89 -10.33
C TRP A 113 4.47 -10.88 -10.43
N ILE A 114 3.75 -11.05 -9.33
CA ILE A 114 2.55 -11.86 -9.20
C ILE A 114 1.42 -10.94 -8.75
N TYR A 115 0.20 -11.17 -9.25
CA TYR A 115 -0.97 -10.46 -8.77
C TYR A 115 -1.94 -11.38 -8.02
N SER A 116 -2.65 -10.79 -7.08
CA SER A 116 -3.79 -11.39 -6.38
C SER A 116 -4.84 -10.31 -6.07
N GLN A 117 -5.85 -10.66 -5.30
CA GLN A 117 -6.89 -9.71 -4.89
C GLN A 117 -6.59 -9.13 -3.49
N PHE A 118 -6.77 -7.82 -3.37
CA PHE A 118 -6.99 -7.13 -2.10
C PHE A 118 -8.40 -6.55 -2.08
N SER A 119 -9.13 -6.67 -0.98
CA SER A 119 -10.47 -6.09 -0.87
C SER A 119 -10.72 -5.46 0.49
N ILE A 120 -11.58 -4.45 0.50
CA ILE A 120 -12.07 -3.77 1.70
C ILE A 120 -13.57 -4.03 1.79
N HIS A 121 -14.05 -4.43 2.96
CA HIS A 121 -15.48 -4.61 3.25
C HIS A 121 -15.88 -3.61 4.34
N PHE A 122 -16.60 -2.55 3.96
CA PHE A 122 -16.74 -1.36 4.81
C PHE A 122 -17.60 -1.61 6.05
N ALA A 123 -18.76 -2.27 5.90
CA ALA A 123 -19.64 -2.62 7.01
C ALA A 123 -18.98 -3.57 8.02
N LYS A 124 -18.10 -4.46 7.54
CA LYS A 124 -17.36 -5.40 8.41
C LYS A 124 -16.11 -4.79 9.02
N LYS A 125 -15.69 -3.60 8.55
CA LYS A 125 -14.41 -2.97 8.91
C LYS A 125 -13.22 -3.92 8.73
N LYS A 126 -13.24 -4.71 7.64
CA LYS A 126 -12.24 -5.75 7.34
C LYS A 126 -11.63 -5.55 5.97
N MET A 127 -10.33 -5.82 5.90
CA MET A 127 -9.54 -5.93 4.68
C MET A 127 -9.15 -7.39 4.49
N PHE A 128 -9.18 -7.84 3.24
CA PHE A 128 -8.80 -9.19 2.85
C PHE A 128 -7.65 -9.12 1.86
N LEU A 129 -6.67 -9.98 2.06
CA LEU A 129 -5.49 -10.12 1.23
C LEU A 129 -5.42 -11.58 0.75
N MET A 130 -5.26 -11.78 -0.56
CA MET A 130 -5.18 -13.10 -1.19
C MET A 130 -6.39 -14.00 -0.85
N GLY A 131 -7.57 -13.39 -0.69
CA GLY A 131 -8.85 -14.07 -0.43
C GLY A 131 -9.09 -14.53 1.01
N GLU A 132 -8.05 -14.94 1.75
CA GLU A 132 -8.21 -15.61 3.05
C GLU A 132 -7.60 -14.85 4.25
N ARG A 133 -6.59 -14.01 4.01
CA ARG A 133 -5.85 -13.34 5.09
C ARG A 133 -6.57 -12.04 5.43
N VAL A 134 -6.89 -11.84 6.69
CA VAL A 134 -7.77 -10.78 7.17
C VAL A 134 -7.02 -9.83 8.08
N LYS A 135 -7.34 -8.55 7.96
CA LYS A 135 -6.97 -7.49 8.89
C LYS A 135 -8.19 -6.62 9.18
N GLU A 136 -8.43 -6.31 10.44
CA GLU A 136 -9.43 -5.30 10.82
C GLU A 136 -8.86 -3.89 10.65
N TYR A 137 -9.71 -2.93 10.28
CA TYR A 137 -9.31 -1.54 10.17
C TYR A 137 -10.27 -0.62 10.90
N VAL A 138 -9.74 0.47 11.41
CA VAL A 138 -10.55 1.57 11.94
C VAL A 138 -10.70 2.58 10.81
N ASP A 139 -11.95 2.91 10.48
CA ASP A 139 -12.24 4.01 9.57
C ASP A 139 -12.10 5.33 10.33
N TYR A 140 -11.10 6.12 9.95
CA TYR A 140 -10.87 7.45 10.53
C TYR A 140 -11.60 8.56 9.75
N ASN A 141 -12.31 8.22 8.68
CA ASN A 141 -13.04 9.16 7.83
C ASN A 141 -14.54 9.26 8.18
N VAL A 142 -14.98 8.62 9.28
CA VAL A 142 -16.35 8.79 9.80
C VAL A 142 -16.35 9.98 10.77
N GLN A 143 -16.73 11.16 10.28
CA GLN A 143 -17.21 12.28 11.10
C GLN A 143 -18.69 12.11 11.40
#